data_AF-A0A951GVX3-F1
#
_entry.id   AF-A0A951GVX3-F1
#
_cell.length_a   1.000
_cell.length_b   1.000
_cell.length_c   1.000
_cell.angle_alpha   90.00
_cell.angle_beta   90.00
_cell.angle_gamma   90.00
#
_symmetry.space_group_name_H-M   'P 1'
#
loop_
_entity.id
_entity.type
_entity.pdbx_description
1 polymer ?
#
loop_
_entity_poly.entity_id
_entity_poly.type
_entity_poly.pdbx_seq_one_letter_code
_entity_poly.pdbx_strand_id
1 'polypeptide(L)'
;QPLFEAFGVEQVLDSTLNRRVDLPSGGYLMIDYAEALTVIDVNSGSFVGRGKAARLEDTITKTNLEAADEVVRQLRLRDIGGIIVIDFIDMARARNRDAVLKTLRKALDEDRTKTFVVEISPLGLVEMTRQNVTDGVREIMTRPCPTCNGEGVIKSEETIAIEFERRMRDLAKETSAEALLIQMNPRVSAEFTGSEARVLHAIEQETGKWFHFEGSEGLPLDHFAVLLEADRERVLERALPFREGEEVHVDIVEPHMYSPGDAVAKVDGYIISIRGGTPYVGEKHVVRIEEAGRTGAVASLVDAPAGDGDGKPGAADDGVESKPRRRGRRGGRRRSGAKAQSASAASSSE
;
A
#
# COMPACT_ATOMS: atom_id res chain seq x y z
N GLN A 1 34.53 2.70 22.95
CA GLN A 1 33.62 2.84 21.80
C GLN A 1 34.20 2.03 20.64
N PRO A 2 33.38 1.30 19.86
CA PRO A 2 33.82 0.63 18.63
C PRO A 2 34.50 1.59 17.65
N LEU A 3 35.46 1.09 16.86
CA LEU A 3 36.32 1.92 16.00
C LEU A 3 35.52 2.72 14.96
N PHE A 4 34.64 2.07 14.20
CA PHE A 4 33.87 2.74 13.14
C PHE A 4 32.88 3.76 13.69
N GLU A 5 32.29 3.45 14.84
CA GLU A 5 31.38 4.37 15.54
C GLU A 5 32.12 5.63 16.01
N ALA A 6 33.34 5.49 16.55
CA ALA A 6 34.15 6.62 17.00
C ALA A 6 34.53 7.59 15.87
N PHE A 7 34.60 7.11 14.63
CA PHE A 7 34.92 7.92 13.44
C PHE A 7 33.69 8.23 12.56
N GLY A 8 32.48 7.84 12.98
CA GLY A 8 31.24 8.07 12.22
C GLY A 8 31.14 7.25 10.91
N VAL A 9 31.96 6.20 10.76
CA VAL A 9 31.99 5.35 9.55
C VAL A 9 30.75 4.45 9.47
N GLU A 10 30.21 4.03 10.61
CA GLU A 10 29.04 3.15 10.68
C GLU A 10 27.85 3.73 9.89
N GLN A 11 27.57 5.03 10.09
CA GLN A 11 26.49 5.73 9.40
C GLN A 11 26.70 5.78 7.88
N VAL A 12 27.96 5.87 7.45
CA VAL A 12 28.30 5.85 6.01
C VAL A 12 28.08 4.45 5.44
N LEU A 13 28.47 3.40 6.17
CA LEU A 13 28.25 2.01 5.77
C LEU A 13 26.76 1.70 5.63
N ASP A 14 25.94 2.03 6.63
CA ASP A 14 24.49 1.84 6.57
C ASP A 14 23.88 2.59 5.38
N SER A 15 24.38 3.79 5.08
CA SER A 15 23.90 4.59 3.96
C SER A 15 24.19 3.98 2.58
N THR A 16 25.12 3.03 2.47
CA THR A 16 25.45 2.36 1.19
C THR A 16 24.32 1.47 0.66
N LEU A 17 23.39 1.07 1.52
CA LEU A 17 22.20 0.30 1.10
C LEU A 17 21.02 1.20 0.70
N ASN A 18 21.06 2.48 1.07
CA ASN A 18 19.98 3.41 0.76
C ASN A 18 19.92 3.68 -0.75
N ARG A 19 18.70 3.65 -1.31
CA ARG A 19 18.45 4.03 -2.71
C ARG A 19 18.79 5.50 -2.98
N ARG A 20 18.56 6.38 -1.99
CA ARG A 20 18.76 7.83 -2.07
C ARG A 20 20.07 8.26 -1.39
N VAL A 21 20.79 9.19 -2.01
CA VAL A 21 22.00 9.83 -1.44
C VAL A 21 21.85 11.34 -1.52
N ASP A 22 21.84 12.03 -0.39
CA ASP A 22 21.68 13.50 -0.36
C ASP A 22 22.99 14.22 -0.74
N LEU A 23 22.86 15.31 -1.51
CA LEU A 23 23.96 16.17 -1.92
C LEU A 23 24.07 17.42 -1.02
N PRO A 24 25.27 18.02 -0.86
CA PRO A 24 25.47 19.18 0.01
C PRO A 24 24.56 20.38 -0.32
N SER A 25 24.26 20.62 -1.60
CA SER A 25 23.38 21.72 -2.02
C SER A 25 21.88 21.40 -1.92
N GLY A 26 21.48 20.28 -1.32
CA GLY A 26 20.07 19.90 -1.13
C GLY A 26 19.44 19.16 -2.32
N GLY A 27 20.23 18.85 -3.35
CA GLY A 27 19.89 17.84 -4.35
C GLY A 27 20.08 16.43 -3.80
N TYR A 28 19.82 15.41 -4.61
CA TYR A 28 20.06 14.01 -4.24
C TYR A 28 20.25 13.12 -5.46
N LEU A 29 20.95 12.00 -5.28
CA LEU A 29 21.06 10.92 -6.24
C LEU A 29 20.05 9.82 -5.92
N MET A 30 19.48 9.21 -6.95
CA MET A 30 18.73 7.95 -6.85
C MET A 30 19.52 6.87 -7.59
N ILE A 31 19.89 5.80 -6.88
CA ILE A 31 20.68 4.69 -7.44
C ILE A 31 19.74 3.50 -7.61
N ASP A 32 19.47 3.15 -8.86
CA ASP A 32 18.63 2.02 -9.25
C ASP A 32 19.47 0.94 -9.91
N TYR A 33 19.22 -0.31 -9.53
CA TYR A 33 19.89 -1.45 -10.10
C TYR A 33 18.88 -2.20 -10.96
N ALA A 34 19.17 -2.30 -12.25
CA ALA A 34 18.48 -3.19 -13.16
C ALA A 34 19.31 -4.47 -13.36
N GLU A 35 18.78 -5.43 -14.13
CA GLU A 35 19.43 -6.71 -14.38
C GLU A 35 20.81 -6.55 -15.04
N ALA A 36 20.92 -5.67 -16.05
CA ALA A 36 22.12 -5.55 -16.86
C ALA A 36 22.96 -4.29 -16.57
N LEU A 37 22.38 -3.29 -15.90
CA LEU A 37 23.01 -1.99 -15.71
C LEU A 37 22.52 -1.30 -14.44
N THR A 38 23.32 -0.36 -13.95
CA THR A 38 22.96 0.54 -12.84
C THR A 38 22.61 1.91 -13.40
N VAL A 39 21.47 2.45 -12.99
CA VAL A 39 21.04 3.82 -13.34
C VAL A 39 21.24 4.72 -12.13
N ILE A 40 21.81 5.90 -12.35
CA ILE A 40 21.96 6.93 -11.34
C ILE A 40 21.29 8.21 -11.83
N ASP A 41 20.23 8.64 -11.14
CA ASP A 41 19.46 9.83 -11.47
C ASP A 41 19.79 10.99 -10.52
N VAL A 42 20.02 12.18 -11.07
CA VAL A 42 20.40 13.38 -10.31
C VAL A 42 19.22 14.33 -10.19
N ASN A 43 18.84 14.66 -8.95
CA ASN A 43 17.74 15.57 -8.67
C ASN A 43 18.22 16.83 -7.94
N SER A 44 17.64 17.99 -8.27
CA SER A 44 17.98 19.28 -7.66
C SER A 44 17.29 19.56 -6.31
N GLY A 45 16.35 18.70 -5.89
CA GLY A 45 15.59 18.87 -4.65
C GLY A 45 14.78 20.17 -4.59
N SER A 46 14.32 20.56 -3.40
CA SER A 46 13.51 21.77 -3.21
C SER A 46 14.31 23.08 -3.19
N PHE A 47 15.64 23.01 -3.38
CA PHE A 47 16.54 24.17 -3.33
C PHE A 47 16.55 24.99 -4.64
N VAL A 48 15.44 24.96 -5.38
CA VAL A 48 15.26 25.83 -6.54
C VAL A 48 14.83 27.20 -6.03
N GLY A 49 15.81 28.04 -5.70
CA GLY A 49 15.59 29.39 -5.19
C GLY A 49 14.57 30.14 -6.05
N ARG A 50 13.55 30.73 -5.42
CA ARG A 50 12.56 31.60 -6.07
C ARG A 50 13.28 32.77 -6.77
N GLY A 51 13.59 32.64 -8.05
CA GLY A 51 13.96 33.80 -8.88
C GLY A 51 14.89 33.54 -10.06
N LYS A 52 14.45 34.00 -11.24
CA LYS A 52 15.14 34.22 -12.53
C LYS A 52 15.91 33.02 -13.12
N ALA A 53 15.60 32.71 -14.39
CA ALA A 53 16.18 31.60 -15.17
C ALA A 53 17.72 31.48 -15.13
N ALA A 54 18.44 32.60 -15.04
CA ALA A 54 19.91 32.57 -14.93
C ALA A 54 20.42 31.93 -13.63
N ARG A 55 19.73 32.11 -12.50
CA ARG A 55 20.12 31.49 -11.21
C ARG A 55 19.79 29.99 -11.17
N LEU A 56 18.78 29.58 -11.94
CA LEU A 56 18.40 28.18 -12.07
C LEU A 56 19.50 27.38 -12.77
N GLU A 57 20.02 27.90 -13.89
CA GLU A 57 21.09 27.24 -14.64
C GLU A 57 22.39 27.08 -13.83
N ASP A 58 22.76 28.10 -13.06
CA ASP A 58 23.93 28.03 -12.16
C ASP A 58 23.72 27.00 -11.05
N THR A 59 22.50 26.91 -10.50
CA THR A 59 22.15 25.92 -9.47
C THR A 59 22.20 24.50 -10.03
N ILE A 60 21.62 24.27 -11.21
CA ILE A 60 21.67 22.98 -11.92
C ILE A 60 23.11 22.54 -12.16
N THR A 61 23.93 23.46 -12.68
CA THR A 61 25.34 23.17 -12.96
C THR A 61 26.09 22.82 -11.68
N LYS A 62 25.86 23.55 -10.59
CA LYS A 62 26.47 23.26 -9.29
C LYS A 62 26.04 21.88 -8.77
N THR A 63 24.75 21.56 -8.83
CA THR A 63 24.24 20.25 -8.40
C THR A 63 24.85 19.11 -9.22
N ASN A 64 24.95 19.26 -10.56
CA ASN A 64 25.55 18.22 -11.41
C ASN A 64 27.06 18.04 -11.16
N LEU A 65 27.78 19.11 -10.82
CA LEU A 65 29.20 19.01 -10.43
C LEU A 65 29.37 18.26 -9.11
N GLU A 66 28.56 18.59 -8.09
CA GLU A 66 28.53 17.85 -6.82
C GLU A 66 28.12 16.39 -7.03
N ALA A 67 27.14 16.15 -7.89
CA ALA A 67 26.70 14.82 -8.26
C ALA A 67 27.80 14.01 -8.95
N ALA A 68 28.60 14.61 -9.83
CA ALA A 68 29.69 13.90 -10.51
C ALA A 68 30.73 13.35 -9.52
N ASP A 69 31.12 14.15 -8.51
CA ASP A 69 32.04 13.71 -7.46
C ASP A 69 31.39 12.63 -6.57
N GLU A 70 30.12 12.83 -6.19
CA GLU A 70 29.39 11.92 -5.31
C GLU A 70 29.10 10.57 -5.97
N VAL A 71 28.76 10.56 -7.26
CA VAL A 71 28.56 9.33 -8.05
C VAL A 71 29.79 8.44 -7.93
N VAL A 72 30.98 8.97 -8.21
CA VAL A 72 32.23 8.18 -8.15
C VAL A 72 32.51 7.72 -6.73
N ARG A 73 32.24 8.55 -5.72
CA ARG A 73 32.34 8.13 -4.32
C ARG A 73 31.44 6.93 -4.02
N GLN A 74 30.19 6.96 -4.48
CA GLN A 74 29.23 5.87 -4.30
C GLN A 74 29.61 4.60 -5.08
N LEU A 75 30.12 4.73 -6.31
CA LEU A 75 30.63 3.59 -7.09
C LEU A 75 31.71 2.83 -6.31
N ARG A 76 32.62 3.55 -5.65
CA ARG A 76 33.68 2.95 -4.83
C ARG A 76 33.16 2.36 -3.53
N LEU A 77 32.29 3.07 -2.81
CA LEU A 77 31.77 2.61 -1.51
C LEU A 77 30.84 1.40 -1.63
N ARG A 78 30.06 1.32 -2.71
CA ARG A 78 29.10 0.24 -2.96
C ARG A 78 29.70 -0.89 -3.81
N ASP A 79 30.91 -0.69 -4.34
CA ASP A 79 31.57 -1.49 -5.36
C ASP A 79 30.65 -1.82 -6.56
N ILE A 80 30.03 -0.78 -7.12
CA ILE A 80 29.17 -0.91 -8.31
C ILE A 80 30.07 -1.06 -9.53
N GLY A 81 29.85 -2.11 -10.32
CA GLY A 81 30.51 -2.31 -11.61
C GLY A 81 29.52 -2.72 -12.70
N GLY A 82 30.05 -3.01 -13.88
CA GLY A 82 29.27 -3.29 -15.08
C GLY A 82 28.96 -2.01 -15.85
N ILE A 83 27.81 -1.99 -16.52
CA ILE A 83 27.31 -0.84 -17.27
C ILE A 83 26.62 0.10 -16.30
N ILE A 84 27.00 1.37 -16.34
CA ILE A 84 26.45 2.43 -15.49
C ILE A 84 25.96 3.55 -16.40
N VAL A 85 24.74 4.01 -16.16
CA VAL A 85 24.12 5.14 -16.87
C VAL A 85 23.81 6.21 -15.84
N ILE A 86 24.30 7.43 -16.08
CA ILE A 86 24.09 8.58 -15.19
C ILE A 86 23.23 9.59 -15.92
N ASP A 87 22.06 9.90 -15.36
CA ASP A 87 21.12 10.90 -15.83
C ASP A 87 21.36 12.21 -15.06
N PHE A 88 22.15 13.11 -15.65
CA PHE A 88 22.37 14.44 -15.10
C PHE A 88 21.21 15.35 -15.48
N ILE A 89 20.90 16.32 -14.62
CA ILE A 89 19.87 17.32 -14.92
C ILE A 89 20.22 18.08 -16.20
N ASP A 90 19.25 18.26 -17.09
CA ASP A 90 19.40 18.97 -18.36
C ASP A 90 20.13 20.30 -18.24
N MET A 91 21.19 20.46 -19.04
CA MET A 91 21.99 21.69 -19.13
C MET A 91 21.91 22.26 -20.54
N ALA A 92 21.50 23.53 -20.67
CA ALA A 92 21.40 24.20 -21.98
C ALA A 92 22.79 24.45 -22.60
N ARG A 93 23.75 24.94 -21.81
CA ARG A 93 25.09 25.29 -22.28
C ARG A 93 26.00 24.06 -22.38
N ALA A 94 26.61 23.87 -23.56
CA ALA A 94 27.62 22.83 -23.79
C ALA A 94 28.81 22.93 -22.81
N ARG A 95 29.25 24.15 -22.50
CA ARG A 95 30.32 24.39 -21.52
C ARG A 95 30.05 23.78 -20.15
N ASN A 96 28.78 23.76 -19.71
CA ASN A 96 28.40 23.19 -18.42
C ASN A 96 28.45 21.66 -18.47
N ARG A 97 27.98 21.07 -19.57
CA ARG A 97 28.09 19.62 -19.85
C ARG A 97 29.56 19.17 -19.85
N ASP A 98 30.43 19.90 -20.54
CA ASP A 98 31.87 19.60 -20.58
C ASP A 98 32.52 19.70 -19.20
N ALA A 99 32.09 20.66 -18.38
CA ALA A 99 32.59 20.83 -17.01
C ALA A 99 32.20 19.65 -16.11
N VAL A 100 30.96 19.15 -16.23
CA VAL A 100 30.48 17.97 -15.50
C VAL A 100 31.26 16.72 -15.92
N LEU A 101 31.40 16.48 -17.24
CA LEU A 101 32.19 15.36 -17.76
C LEU A 101 33.66 15.42 -17.31
N LYS A 102 34.26 16.60 -17.33
CA LYS A 102 35.65 16.80 -16.86
C LYS A 102 35.78 16.48 -15.38
N THR A 103 34.81 16.88 -14.57
CA THR A 103 34.78 16.61 -13.12
C THR A 103 34.63 15.12 -12.87
N LEU A 104 33.70 14.47 -13.56
CA LEU A 104 33.49 13.02 -13.49
C LEU A 104 34.78 12.25 -13.84
N ARG A 105 35.42 12.57 -14.97
CA ARG A 105 36.69 11.94 -15.38
C ARG A 105 37.79 12.13 -14.33
N LYS A 106 37.94 13.35 -13.80
CA LYS A 106 38.92 13.64 -12.75
C LYS A 106 38.67 12.82 -11.48
N ALA A 107 37.41 12.67 -11.07
CA ALA A 107 37.07 11.86 -9.90
C ALA A 107 37.34 10.37 -10.15
N LEU A 108 37.10 9.87 -11.37
CA LEU A 108 37.39 8.49 -11.77
C LEU A 108 38.89 8.18 -11.85
N ASP A 109 39.75 9.16 -12.11
CA ASP A 109 41.21 8.97 -12.09
C ASP A 109 41.74 8.52 -10.70
N GLU A 110 40.98 8.78 -9.63
CA GLU A 110 41.27 8.31 -8.27
C GLU A 110 40.72 6.89 -7.99
N ASP A 111 39.88 6.35 -8.87
CA ASP A 111 39.39 4.96 -8.76
C ASP A 111 40.49 3.98 -9.19
N ARG A 112 40.69 2.93 -8.40
CA ARG A 112 41.66 1.87 -8.68
C ARG A 112 41.12 0.87 -9.69
N THR A 113 39.80 0.78 -9.83
CA THR A 113 39.13 -0.11 -10.76
C THR A 113 39.11 0.50 -12.15
N LYS A 114 39.34 -0.31 -13.19
CA LYS A 114 39.33 0.18 -14.57
C LYS A 114 37.95 0.71 -14.94
N THR A 115 37.91 1.94 -15.43
CA THR A 115 36.68 2.63 -15.86
C THR A 115 36.83 3.11 -17.30
N PHE A 116 35.74 3.10 -18.04
CA PHE A 116 35.65 3.67 -19.38
C PHE A 116 34.39 4.52 -19.49
N VAL A 117 34.54 5.80 -19.81
CA VAL A 117 33.43 6.75 -19.90
C VAL A 117 33.22 7.14 -21.36
N VAL A 118 32.01 6.94 -21.86
CA VAL A 118 31.53 7.44 -23.16
C VAL A 118 31.14 8.91 -23.00
N GLU A 119 31.15 9.67 -24.10
CA GLU A 119 30.62 11.03 -24.11
C GLU A 119 29.12 11.06 -23.77
N ILE A 120 28.58 12.26 -23.49
CA ILE A 120 27.14 12.44 -23.27
C ILE A 120 26.38 12.01 -24.53
N SER A 121 25.44 11.10 -24.37
CA SER A 121 24.59 10.63 -25.45
C SER A 121 23.67 11.76 -25.96
N PRO A 122 23.10 11.63 -27.16
CA PRO A 122 22.10 12.59 -27.65
C PRO A 122 20.87 12.74 -26.73
N LEU A 123 20.64 11.76 -25.85
CA LEU A 123 19.56 11.77 -24.87
C LEU A 123 19.96 12.47 -23.55
N GLY A 124 21.18 13.00 -23.43
CA GLY A 124 21.65 13.68 -22.23
C GLY A 124 22.29 12.77 -21.17
N LEU A 125 22.36 11.46 -21.44
CA LEU A 125 22.87 10.47 -20.50
C LEU A 125 24.38 10.31 -20.61
N VAL A 126 25.05 10.09 -19.49
CA VAL A 126 26.46 9.65 -19.47
C VAL A 126 26.51 8.15 -19.31
N GLU A 127 27.11 7.48 -20.29
CA GLU A 127 27.29 6.03 -20.27
C GLU A 127 28.74 5.71 -19.87
N MET A 128 28.92 4.78 -18.94
CA MET A 128 30.24 4.31 -18.57
C MET A 128 30.24 2.83 -18.21
N THR A 129 31.42 2.24 -18.20
CA THR A 129 31.65 0.91 -17.65
C THR A 129 32.69 0.99 -16.54
N ARG A 130 32.49 0.21 -15.49
CA ARG A 130 33.46 -0.01 -14.42
C ARG A 130 33.66 -1.51 -14.25
N GLN A 131 34.90 -1.98 -14.22
CA GLN A 131 35.19 -3.42 -14.14
C GLN A 131 34.56 -4.03 -12.87
N ASN A 132 33.87 -5.17 -13.01
CA ASN A 132 33.41 -5.96 -11.87
C ASN A 132 34.61 -6.65 -11.20
N VAL A 133 34.84 -6.34 -9.93
CA VAL A 133 35.91 -6.94 -9.13
C VAL A 133 35.34 -7.92 -8.10
N THR A 134 34.20 -7.57 -7.49
CA THR A 134 33.48 -8.41 -6.52
C THR A 134 31.97 -8.36 -6.80
N ASP A 135 31.18 -9.08 -6.01
CA ASP A 135 29.71 -9.11 -6.10
C ASP A 135 29.05 -7.80 -5.62
N GLY A 136 29.81 -6.91 -4.97
CA GLY A 136 29.32 -5.62 -4.49
C GLY A 136 28.62 -5.68 -3.13
N VAL A 137 28.47 -4.51 -2.49
CA VAL A 137 27.95 -4.43 -1.11
C VAL A 137 26.50 -4.91 -1.01
N ARG A 138 25.67 -4.53 -1.99
CA ARG A 138 24.25 -4.90 -2.01
C ARG A 138 24.06 -6.41 -2.10
N GLU A 139 24.79 -7.09 -2.98
CA GLU A 139 24.64 -8.54 -3.18
C GLU A 139 25.07 -9.32 -1.94
N ILE A 140 26.16 -8.89 -1.27
CA ILE A 140 26.68 -9.55 -0.08
C ILE A 140 25.78 -9.33 1.14
N MET A 141 25.22 -8.12 1.30
CA MET A 141 24.49 -7.72 2.51
C MET A 141 22.97 -7.91 2.42
N THR A 142 22.42 -8.21 1.24
CA THR A 142 20.97 -8.32 1.05
C THR A 142 20.57 -9.67 0.46
N ARG A 143 19.26 -9.94 0.43
CA ARG A 143 18.68 -11.09 -0.28
C ARG A 143 17.48 -10.61 -1.10
N PRO A 144 17.12 -11.30 -2.20
CA PRO A 144 15.91 -10.99 -2.94
C PRO A 144 14.67 -10.98 -2.04
N CYS A 145 13.75 -10.05 -2.31
CA CYS A 145 12.49 -9.99 -1.57
C CYS A 145 11.68 -11.27 -1.82
N PRO A 146 11.22 -12.01 -0.78
CA PRO A 146 10.50 -13.27 -0.97
C PRO A 146 9.12 -13.08 -1.63
N THR A 147 8.58 -11.87 -1.65
CA THR A 147 7.24 -11.58 -2.18
C THR A 147 7.27 -11.15 -3.64
N CYS A 148 8.21 -10.28 -4.02
CA CYS A 148 8.29 -9.72 -5.38
C CYS A 148 9.58 -10.10 -6.12
N ASN A 149 10.42 -10.95 -5.53
CA ASN A 149 11.72 -11.35 -6.06
C ASN A 149 12.62 -10.18 -6.49
N GLY A 150 12.47 -9.01 -5.84
CA GLY A 150 13.24 -7.81 -6.15
C GLY A 150 12.57 -6.83 -7.12
N GLU A 151 11.38 -7.11 -7.65
CA GLU A 151 10.67 -6.20 -8.58
C GLU A 151 10.15 -4.93 -7.89
N GLY A 152 9.95 -4.96 -6.57
CA GLY A 152 9.41 -3.82 -5.81
C GLY A 152 7.91 -3.56 -6.02
N VAL A 153 7.22 -4.45 -6.72
CA VAL A 153 5.77 -4.40 -6.96
C VAL A 153 5.13 -5.76 -6.66
N ILE A 154 3.87 -5.74 -6.26
CA ILE A 154 3.04 -6.93 -6.04
C ILE A 154 1.69 -6.73 -6.73
N LYS A 155 1.00 -7.82 -7.06
CA LYS A 155 -0.35 -7.73 -7.66
C LYS A 155 -1.31 -7.01 -6.70
N SER A 156 -2.24 -6.25 -7.27
CA SER A 156 -3.31 -5.62 -6.49
C SER A 156 -4.30 -6.66 -5.97
N GLU A 157 -5.04 -6.29 -4.93
CA GLU A 157 -6.09 -7.10 -4.32
C GLU A 157 -7.14 -7.50 -5.36
N GLU A 158 -7.57 -6.56 -6.20
CA GLU A 158 -8.51 -6.81 -7.30
C GLU A 158 -7.98 -7.86 -8.28
N THR A 159 -6.71 -7.77 -8.67
CA THR A 159 -6.09 -8.73 -9.60
C THR A 159 -6.06 -10.13 -8.97
N ILE A 160 -5.68 -10.22 -7.71
CA ILE A 160 -5.62 -11.49 -6.97
C ILE A 160 -7.02 -12.06 -6.76
N ALA A 161 -8.02 -11.23 -6.46
CA ALA A 161 -9.41 -11.65 -6.32
C ALA A 161 -9.95 -12.25 -7.63
N ILE A 162 -9.64 -11.66 -8.79
CA ILE A 162 -10.02 -12.23 -10.10
C ILE A 162 -9.35 -13.59 -10.33
N GLU A 163 -8.09 -13.76 -9.91
CA GLU A 163 -7.39 -15.05 -9.99
C GLU A 163 -8.03 -16.10 -9.06
N PHE A 164 -8.38 -15.70 -7.84
CA PHE A 164 -9.05 -16.55 -6.87
C PHE A 164 -10.46 -16.93 -7.31
N GLU A 165 -11.20 -16.02 -7.94
CA GLU A 165 -12.50 -16.31 -8.56
C GLU A 165 -12.38 -17.46 -9.57
N ARG A 166 -11.40 -17.38 -10.47
CA ARG A 166 -11.15 -18.44 -11.46
C ARG A 166 -10.83 -19.77 -10.78
N ARG A 167 -9.96 -19.74 -9.76
CA ARG A 167 -9.59 -20.92 -8.99
C ARG A 167 -10.78 -21.53 -8.24
N MET A 168 -11.67 -20.72 -7.67
CA MET A 168 -12.90 -21.18 -7.03
C MET A 168 -13.85 -21.85 -8.02
N ARG A 169 -14.01 -21.28 -9.23
CA ARG A 169 -14.83 -21.87 -10.30
C ARG A 169 -14.28 -23.22 -10.75
N ASP A 170 -12.96 -23.37 -10.81
CA ASP A 170 -12.34 -24.65 -11.18
C ASP A 170 -12.50 -25.68 -10.06
N LEU A 171 -12.25 -25.31 -8.80
CA LEU A 171 -12.50 -26.17 -7.64
C LEU A 171 -13.95 -26.64 -7.57
N ALA A 172 -14.92 -25.76 -7.86
CA ALA A 172 -16.33 -26.10 -7.85
C ALA A 172 -16.71 -27.21 -8.84
N LYS A 173 -15.96 -27.38 -9.94
CA LYS A 173 -16.18 -28.45 -10.92
C LYS A 173 -15.64 -29.80 -10.43
N GLU A 174 -14.61 -29.78 -9.61
CA GLU A 174 -13.90 -30.97 -9.13
C GLU A 174 -14.54 -31.56 -7.86
N THR A 175 -15.09 -30.70 -7.01
CA THR A 175 -15.64 -31.12 -5.71
C THR A 175 -17.12 -31.55 -5.78
N SER A 176 -17.45 -32.63 -5.07
CA SER A 176 -18.83 -33.02 -4.80
C SER A 176 -19.43 -32.31 -3.59
N ALA A 177 -18.62 -31.62 -2.79
CA ALA A 177 -19.07 -30.90 -1.59
C ALA A 177 -20.07 -29.78 -1.94
N GLU A 178 -20.98 -29.45 -1.04
CA GLU A 178 -21.93 -28.35 -1.24
C GLU A 178 -21.31 -26.99 -0.89
N ALA A 179 -20.31 -26.99 -0.01
CA ALA A 179 -19.68 -25.81 0.55
C ALA A 179 -18.16 -25.95 0.69
N LEU A 180 -17.46 -24.82 0.55
CA LEU A 180 -16.01 -24.72 0.70
C LEU A 180 -15.63 -23.63 1.70
N LEU A 181 -14.73 -23.96 2.63
CA LEU A 181 -14.02 -23.00 3.48
C LEU A 181 -12.67 -22.68 2.86
N ILE A 182 -12.46 -21.42 2.50
CA ILE A 182 -11.22 -20.95 1.87
C ILE A 182 -10.52 -19.97 2.80
N GLN A 183 -9.23 -20.19 3.01
CA GLN A 183 -8.36 -19.29 3.74
C GLN A 183 -7.63 -18.35 2.78
N MET A 184 -7.75 -17.05 3.00
CA MET A 184 -7.10 -16.00 2.21
C MET A 184 -6.87 -14.71 3.01
N ASN A 185 -6.10 -13.78 2.48
CA ASN A 185 -5.93 -12.48 3.14
C ASN A 185 -7.26 -11.68 3.19
N PRO A 186 -7.62 -11.04 4.33
CA PRO A 186 -8.84 -10.27 4.48
C PRO A 186 -9.05 -9.14 3.45
N ARG A 187 -7.96 -8.53 2.97
CA ARG A 187 -8.01 -7.48 1.93
C ARG A 187 -8.49 -8.04 0.59
N VAL A 188 -8.17 -9.28 0.28
CA VAL A 188 -8.62 -9.97 -0.94
C VAL A 188 -10.05 -10.50 -0.74
N SER A 189 -10.38 -11.05 0.44
CA SER A 189 -11.75 -11.49 0.71
C SER A 189 -12.76 -10.34 0.64
N ALA A 190 -12.34 -9.12 0.99
CA ALA A 190 -13.15 -7.92 0.91
C ALA A 190 -13.63 -7.60 -0.52
N GLU A 191 -12.88 -8.00 -1.56
CA GLU A 191 -13.31 -7.84 -2.96
C GLU A 191 -14.51 -8.74 -3.31
N PHE A 192 -14.66 -9.88 -2.61
CA PHE A 192 -15.80 -10.78 -2.78
C PHE A 192 -17.00 -10.40 -1.92
N THR A 193 -16.76 -9.93 -0.69
CA THR A 193 -17.83 -9.58 0.27
C THR A 193 -18.27 -8.12 0.19
N GLY A 194 -17.47 -7.26 -0.44
CA GLY A 194 -17.80 -5.86 -0.70
C GLY A 194 -18.97 -5.71 -1.68
N SER A 195 -19.51 -4.49 -1.79
CA SER A 195 -20.61 -4.17 -2.73
C SER A 195 -21.78 -5.16 -2.68
N GLU A 196 -22.28 -5.43 -1.46
CA GLU A 196 -23.39 -6.39 -1.21
C GLU A 196 -23.06 -7.84 -1.63
N ALA A 197 -21.78 -8.21 -1.61
CA ALA A 197 -21.28 -9.53 -1.99
C ALA A 197 -21.70 -9.96 -3.42
N ARG A 198 -21.88 -9.00 -4.34
CA ARG A 198 -22.34 -9.27 -5.71
C ARG A 198 -21.47 -10.29 -6.44
N VAL A 199 -20.15 -10.16 -6.33
CA VAL A 199 -19.18 -11.05 -7.00
C VAL A 199 -19.32 -12.47 -6.45
N LEU A 200 -19.32 -12.60 -5.13
CA LEU A 200 -19.50 -13.88 -4.46
C LEU A 200 -20.83 -14.55 -4.85
N HIS A 201 -21.95 -13.83 -4.77
CA HIS A 201 -23.26 -14.38 -5.14
C HIS A 201 -23.32 -14.83 -6.60
N ALA A 202 -22.67 -14.11 -7.52
CA ALA A 202 -22.60 -14.52 -8.92
C ALA A 202 -21.86 -15.86 -9.08
N ILE A 203 -20.74 -16.04 -8.38
CA ILE A 203 -19.97 -17.30 -8.41
C ILE A 203 -20.78 -18.44 -7.77
N GLU A 204 -21.42 -18.20 -6.62
CA GLU A 204 -22.26 -19.20 -5.94
C GLU A 204 -23.45 -19.63 -6.80
N GLN A 205 -24.12 -18.68 -7.47
CA GLN A 205 -25.23 -18.97 -8.39
C GLN A 205 -24.78 -19.78 -9.62
N GLU A 206 -23.62 -19.47 -10.17
CA GLU A 206 -23.10 -20.16 -11.34
C GLU A 206 -22.60 -21.57 -11.01
N THR A 207 -21.89 -21.72 -9.90
CA THR A 207 -21.26 -22.98 -9.50
C THR A 207 -22.18 -23.91 -8.73
N GLY A 208 -23.25 -23.37 -8.13
CA GLY A 208 -24.12 -24.09 -7.21
C GLY A 208 -23.44 -24.48 -5.89
N LYS A 209 -22.26 -23.91 -5.60
CA LYS A 209 -21.49 -24.15 -4.37
C LYS A 209 -21.58 -22.93 -3.45
N TRP A 210 -21.51 -23.16 -2.15
CA TRP A 210 -21.42 -22.08 -1.17
C TRP A 210 -19.97 -21.85 -0.75
N PHE A 211 -19.50 -20.61 -0.74
CA PHE A 211 -18.12 -20.31 -0.35
C PHE A 211 -18.10 -19.51 0.94
N HIS A 212 -17.19 -19.86 1.85
CA HIS A 212 -16.88 -19.07 3.03
C HIS A 212 -15.39 -18.72 3.05
N PHE A 213 -15.07 -17.55 3.60
CA PHE A 213 -13.70 -17.03 3.64
C PHE A 213 -13.28 -16.81 5.09
N GLU A 214 -12.11 -17.32 5.45
CA GLU A 214 -11.43 -16.99 6.70
C GLU A 214 -10.01 -16.50 6.44
N GLY A 215 -9.40 -15.86 7.42
CA GLY A 215 -7.99 -15.46 7.33
C GLY A 215 -7.61 -14.36 8.31
N SER A 216 -6.34 -13.99 8.28
CA SER A 216 -5.76 -12.94 9.11
C SER A 216 -4.87 -12.02 8.28
N GLU A 217 -4.64 -10.79 8.76
CA GLU A 217 -3.81 -9.81 8.06
C GLU A 217 -2.34 -10.25 7.87
N GLY A 218 -1.88 -11.25 8.63
CA GLY A 218 -0.53 -11.82 8.49
C GLY A 218 -0.35 -12.74 7.28
N LEU A 219 -1.42 -13.11 6.58
CA LEU A 219 -1.33 -13.94 5.39
C LEU A 219 -0.82 -13.12 4.19
N PRO A 220 0.04 -13.70 3.32
CA PRO A 220 0.34 -13.10 2.02
C PRO A 220 -0.94 -12.81 1.22
N LEU A 221 -0.95 -11.74 0.42
CA LEU A 221 -2.13 -11.38 -0.39
C LEU A 221 -2.53 -12.52 -1.34
N ASP A 222 -1.55 -13.23 -1.89
CA ASP A 222 -1.71 -14.36 -2.82
C ASP A 222 -1.93 -15.71 -2.13
N HIS A 223 -2.08 -15.73 -0.80
CA HIS A 223 -2.41 -16.95 -0.06
C HIS A 223 -3.82 -17.42 -0.36
N PHE A 224 -3.94 -18.66 -0.84
CA PHE A 224 -5.21 -19.33 -1.09
C PHE A 224 -5.09 -20.80 -0.71
N ALA A 225 -5.86 -21.22 0.31
CA ALA A 225 -5.93 -22.60 0.74
C ALA A 225 -7.38 -23.02 0.97
N VAL A 226 -7.76 -24.22 0.50
CA VAL A 226 -9.05 -24.82 0.85
C VAL A 226 -8.85 -25.56 2.17
N LEU A 227 -9.58 -25.18 3.20
CA LEU A 227 -9.47 -25.79 4.53
C LEU A 227 -10.46 -26.91 4.75
N LEU A 228 -11.65 -26.81 4.15
CA LEU A 228 -12.72 -27.77 4.32
C LEU A 228 -13.62 -27.78 3.07
N GLU A 229 -13.96 -28.97 2.63
CA GLU A 229 -14.97 -29.25 1.61
C GLU A 229 -16.01 -30.14 2.25
N ALA A 230 -17.21 -29.61 2.49
CA ALA A 230 -18.26 -30.33 3.19
C ALA A 230 -19.66 -29.84 2.80
N ASP A 231 -20.67 -30.32 3.51
CA ASP A 231 -21.99 -29.73 3.57
C ASP A 231 -21.96 -28.34 4.22
N ARG A 232 -22.96 -27.51 3.90
CA ARG A 232 -23.00 -26.11 4.32
C ARG A 232 -22.97 -25.92 5.84
N GLU A 233 -23.67 -26.79 6.57
CA GLU A 233 -23.76 -26.73 8.03
C GLU A 233 -22.39 -26.96 8.67
N ARG A 234 -21.67 -28.00 8.23
CA ARG A 234 -20.33 -28.30 8.74
C ARG A 234 -19.28 -27.24 8.41
N VAL A 235 -19.40 -26.59 7.25
CA VAL A 235 -18.54 -25.44 6.93
C VAL A 235 -18.81 -24.26 7.86
N LEU A 236 -20.08 -23.95 8.13
CA LEU A 236 -20.45 -22.88 9.07
C LEU A 236 -19.96 -23.18 10.49
N GLU A 237 -20.17 -24.40 10.99
CA GLU A 237 -19.68 -24.82 12.31
C GLU A 237 -18.17 -24.66 12.46
N ARG A 238 -17.41 -24.88 11.38
CA ARG A 238 -15.96 -24.75 11.38
C ARG A 238 -15.48 -23.31 11.26
N ALA A 239 -16.23 -22.49 10.54
CA ALA A 239 -15.87 -21.13 10.18
C ALA A 239 -16.31 -20.09 11.22
N LEU A 240 -17.39 -20.38 11.96
CA LEU A 240 -17.85 -19.50 13.01
C LEU A 240 -16.85 -19.55 14.17
N PRO A 241 -16.32 -18.38 14.60
CA PRO A 241 -15.42 -18.34 15.74
C PRO A 241 -16.13 -18.70 17.05
N PHE A 242 -17.46 -18.57 17.10
CA PHE A 242 -18.28 -18.85 18.28
C PHE A 242 -19.54 -19.63 17.93
N ARG A 243 -20.02 -20.46 18.85
CA ARG A 243 -21.26 -21.23 18.73
C ARG A 243 -22.42 -20.53 19.45
N GLU A 244 -23.64 -20.78 18.99
CA GLU A 244 -24.84 -20.38 19.75
C GLU A 244 -24.81 -21.02 21.14
N GLY A 245 -25.07 -20.22 22.17
CA GLY A 245 -24.97 -20.59 23.58
C GLY A 245 -23.57 -20.51 24.18
N GLU A 246 -22.53 -20.23 23.39
CA GLU A 246 -21.16 -20.06 23.89
C GLU A 246 -21.02 -18.75 24.68
N GLU A 247 -20.33 -18.81 25.81
CA GLU A 247 -20.02 -17.66 26.66
C GLU A 247 -18.60 -17.18 26.37
N VAL A 248 -18.48 -15.93 25.90
CA VAL A 248 -17.24 -15.36 25.38
C VAL A 248 -16.91 -14.08 26.12
N HIS A 249 -15.65 -13.91 26.50
CA HIS A 249 -15.16 -12.63 27.01
C HIS A 249 -14.91 -11.67 25.85
N VAL A 250 -15.59 -10.53 25.86
CA VAL A 250 -15.49 -9.54 24.78
C VAL A 250 -15.18 -8.15 25.33
N ASP A 251 -14.38 -7.40 24.57
CA ASP A 251 -14.17 -5.97 24.78
C ASP A 251 -15.28 -5.21 24.04
N ILE A 252 -16.14 -4.50 24.79
CA ILE A 252 -17.21 -3.69 24.19
C ILE A 252 -16.60 -2.38 23.72
N VAL A 253 -16.56 -2.15 22.40
CA VAL A 253 -15.75 -1.07 21.80
C VAL A 253 -16.57 0.20 21.59
N GLU A 254 -17.77 0.06 21.03
CA GLU A 254 -18.58 1.21 20.60
C GLU A 254 -20.09 0.92 20.69
N PRO A 255 -20.95 1.95 20.81
CA PRO A 255 -22.39 1.77 20.71
C PRO A 255 -22.81 1.40 19.28
N HIS A 256 -23.85 0.57 19.15
CA HIS A 256 -24.38 0.16 17.85
C HIS A 256 -25.04 1.33 17.12
N MET A 257 -24.63 1.60 15.88
CA MET A 257 -25.08 2.80 15.14
C MET A 257 -26.59 2.84 14.85
N TYR A 258 -27.25 1.68 14.75
CA TYR A 258 -28.66 1.58 14.35
C TYR A 258 -29.61 1.15 15.47
N SER A 259 -29.08 0.69 16.61
CA SER A 259 -29.85 0.15 17.72
C SER A 259 -29.47 0.91 19.00
N PRO A 260 -30.29 1.87 19.45
CA PRO A 260 -29.92 2.78 20.54
C PRO A 260 -29.59 2.12 21.89
N GLY A 261 -29.91 0.83 22.06
CA GLY A 261 -29.65 0.06 23.28
C GLY A 261 -28.54 -0.99 23.16
N ASP A 262 -27.98 -1.19 21.98
CA ASP A 262 -26.99 -2.26 21.75
C ASP A 262 -25.58 -1.67 21.62
N ALA A 263 -24.58 -2.50 21.92
CA ALA A 263 -23.18 -2.16 21.69
C ALA A 263 -22.52 -3.18 20.75
N VAL A 264 -21.35 -2.81 20.24
CA VAL A 264 -20.53 -3.62 19.34
C VAL A 264 -19.25 -3.99 20.06
N ALA A 265 -18.98 -5.29 20.11
CA ALA A 265 -17.66 -5.82 20.39
C ALA A 265 -17.02 -6.35 19.11
N LYS A 266 -15.69 -6.37 19.07
CA LYS A 266 -14.93 -6.88 17.92
C LYS A 266 -13.91 -7.89 18.43
N VAL A 267 -14.02 -9.13 17.97
CA VAL A 267 -13.04 -10.19 18.25
C VAL A 267 -12.47 -10.67 16.92
N ASP A 268 -11.16 -10.50 16.72
CA ASP A 268 -10.44 -10.91 15.50
C ASP A 268 -11.10 -10.48 14.17
N GLY A 269 -11.75 -9.31 14.14
CA GLY A 269 -12.46 -8.82 12.95
C GLY A 269 -13.94 -9.17 12.88
N TYR A 270 -14.39 -10.12 13.70
CA TYR A 270 -15.78 -10.56 13.79
C TYR A 270 -16.58 -9.65 14.73
N ILE A 271 -17.69 -9.11 14.22
CA ILE A 271 -18.53 -8.13 14.91
C ILE A 271 -19.54 -8.87 15.78
N ILE A 272 -19.61 -8.54 17.07
CA ILE A 272 -20.59 -9.09 18.00
C ILE A 272 -21.47 -7.95 18.47
N SER A 273 -22.74 -7.97 18.06
CA SER A 273 -23.77 -7.03 18.51
C SER A 273 -24.36 -7.51 19.83
N ILE A 274 -24.11 -6.76 20.90
CA ILE A 274 -24.49 -7.10 22.27
C ILE A 274 -25.76 -6.33 22.63
N ARG A 275 -26.86 -7.07 22.84
CA ARG A 275 -28.15 -6.51 23.27
C ARG A 275 -28.02 -5.89 24.66
N GLY A 276 -28.43 -4.63 24.79
CA GLY A 276 -28.32 -3.91 26.08
C GLY A 276 -26.88 -3.51 26.46
N GLY A 277 -25.92 -3.61 25.54
CA GLY A 277 -24.50 -3.41 25.82
C GLY A 277 -24.05 -1.95 25.95
N THR A 278 -24.89 -0.97 25.56
CA THR A 278 -24.52 0.47 25.55
C THR A 278 -23.93 0.99 26.87
N PRO A 279 -24.44 0.62 28.06
CA PRO A 279 -23.88 1.11 29.33
C PRO A 279 -22.47 0.61 29.64
N TYR A 280 -22.01 -0.44 28.96
CA TYR A 280 -20.78 -1.17 29.27
C TYR A 280 -19.68 -0.96 28.22
N VAL A 281 -19.82 0.06 27.36
CA VAL A 281 -18.81 0.42 26.36
C VAL A 281 -17.50 0.81 27.06
N GLY A 282 -16.40 0.18 26.65
CA GLY A 282 -15.07 0.33 27.23
C GLY A 282 -14.72 -0.71 28.30
N GLU A 283 -15.65 -1.63 28.63
CA GLU A 283 -15.45 -2.68 29.64
C GLU A 283 -15.40 -4.09 29.03
N LYS A 284 -14.79 -5.02 29.78
CA LYS A 284 -14.78 -6.45 29.47
C LYS A 284 -15.93 -7.15 30.16
N HIS A 285 -16.79 -7.81 29.40
CA HIS A 285 -17.92 -8.57 29.92
C HIS A 285 -18.00 -9.96 29.27
N VAL A 286 -18.61 -10.91 29.99
CA VAL A 286 -19.01 -12.19 29.41
C VAL A 286 -20.34 -11.99 28.71
N VAL A 287 -20.37 -12.36 27.42
CA VAL A 287 -21.58 -12.35 26.61
C VAL A 287 -21.87 -13.76 26.14
N ARG A 288 -23.16 -14.12 26.09
CA ARG A 288 -23.64 -15.37 25.52
C ARG A 288 -24.09 -15.12 24.10
N ILE A 289 -23.52 -15.86 23.16
CA ILE A 289 -23.91 -15.77 21.75
C ILE A 289 -25.32 -16.36 21.59
N GLU A 290 -26.24 -15.56 21.05
CA GLU A 290 -27.62 -15.98 20.75
C GLU A 290 -27.77 -16.46 19.31
N GLU A 291 -27.12 -15.77 18.37
CA GLU A 291 -27.15 -16.10 16.94
C GLU A 291 -25.77 -15.78 16.34
N ALA A 292 -25.16 -16.72 15.61
CA ALA A 292 -23.85 -16.53 14.99
C ALA A 292 -23.97 -16.59 13.46
N GLY A 293 -23.80 -15.45 12.80
CA GLY A 293 -23.94 -15.29 11.36
C GLY A 293 -22.62 -15.20 10.61
N ARG A 294 -22.68 -15.10 9.28
CA ARG A 294 -21.49 -15.06 8.41
C ARG A 294 -20.56 -13.87 8.68
N THR A 295 -21.11 -12.72 9.03
CA THR A 295 -20.37 -11.44 9.16
C THR A 295 -20.41 -10.86 10.57
N GLY A 296 -21.07 -11.55 11.49
CA GLY A 296 -21.19 -11.14 12.89
C GLY A 296 -22.19 -11.99 13.67
N ALA A 297 -22.17 -11.83 14.98
CA ALA A 297 -23.06 -12.52 15.91
C ALA A 297 -23.90 -11.53 16.72
N VAL A 298 -25.04 -12.00 17.22
CA VAL A 298 -25.85 -11.33 18.23
C VAL A 298 -25.62 -12.03 19.56
N ALA A 299 -25.43 -11.26 20.63
CA ALA A 299 -25.16 -11.78 21.96
C ALA A 299 -25.93 -11.01 23.04
N SER A 300 -26.14 -11.63 24.19
CA SER A 300 -26.69 -11.01 25.40
C SER A 300 -25.69 -11.05 26.56
N LEU A 301 -25.76 -10.06 27.45
CA LEU A 301 -24.89 -9.99 28.63
C LEU A 301 -25.25 -11.07 29.64
N VAL A 302 -24.25 -11.83 30.11
CA VAL A 302 -24.43 -12.86 31.14
C VAL A 302 -24.25 -12.28 32.55
N ASP A 303 -23.32 -11.34 32.69
CA ASP A 303 -22.88 -10.82 34.00
C ASP A 303 -23.56 -9.50 34.40
N ALA A 304 -24.62 -9.07 33.71
CA ALA A 304 -25.34 -7.86 34.08
C ALA A 304 -26.12 -8.07 35.39
N PRO A 305 -26.01 -7.17 36.39
CA PRO A 305 -26.86 -7.24 37.57
C PRO A 305 -28.32 -7.06 37.14
N ALA A 306 -29.18 -8.01 37.54
CA ALA A 306 -30.61 -7.96 37.26
C ALA A 306 -31.22 -6.64 37.76
N GLY A 307 -31.51 -5.72 36.83
CA GLY A 307 -32.23 -4.48 37.08
C GLY A 307 -33.62 -4.59 36.46
N ASP A 308 -34.64 -4.45 37.30
CA ASP A 308 -36.06 -4.47 36.94
C ASP A 308 -36.40 -3.54 35.77
N GLY A 309 -37.13 -4.04 34.77
CA GLY A 309 -37.55 -3.27 33.61
C GLY A 309 -38.54 -4.00 32.72
N ASP A 310 -39.77 -4.14 33.21
CA ASP A 310 -40.95 -4.58 32.47
C ASP A 310 -41.05 -3.87 31.09
N GLY A 311 -41.00 -4.66 30.01
CA GLY A 311 -41.12 -4.19 28.64
C GLY A 311 -41.95 -5.17 27.82
N LYS A 312 -43.27 -5.13 27.97
CA LYS A 312 -44.21 -5.88 27.13
C LYS A 312 -44.02 -5.57 25.63
N PRO A 313 -44.30 -6.54 24.74
CA PRO A 313 -44.14 -6.38 23.30
C PRO A 313 -45.21 -5.43 22.74
N GLY A 314 -44.77 -4.30 22.17
CA GLY A 314 -45.61 -3.36 21.43
C GLY A 314 -45.85 -3.85 20.00
N ALA A 315 -47.12 -3.99 19.67
CA ALA A 315 -47.65 -4.44 18.39
C ALA A 315 -47.22 -3.60 17.18
N ALA A 316 -47.29 -4.25 16.01
CA ALA A 316 -47.27 -3.61 14.70
C ALA A 316 -48.36 -2.53 14.59
N ASP A 317 -48.00 -1.38 14.02
CA ASP A 317 -48.95 -0.57 13.25
C ASP A 317 -48.22 0.20 12.15
N ASP A 318 -48.78 0.09 10.94
CA ASP A 318 -48.42 0.81 9.73
C ASP A 318 -48.87 2.28 9.86
N GLY A 319 -48.02 3.22 9.46
CA GLY A 319 -48.38 4.63 9.54
C GLY A 319 -47.38 5.57 8.89
N VAL A 320 -47.41 5.62 7.56
CA VAL A 320 -46.81 6.70 6.77
C VAL A 320 -47.51 8.02 7.13
N GLU A 321 -46.76 9.01 7.64
CA GLU A 321 -46.82 10.37 7.08
C GLU A 321 -45.66 11.27 7.53
N SER A 322 -45.24 12.10 6.60
CA SER A 322 -44.05 12.92 6.59
C SER A 322 -44.36 14.36 7.02
N LYS A 323 -43.39 15.05 7.66
CA LYS A 323 -43.00 16.45 7.34
C LYS A 323 -41.81 16.95 8.18
N PRO A 324 -41.07 17.98 7.68
CA PRO A 324 -39.61 18.03 7.78
C PRO A 324 -39.12 18.97 8.87
N ARG A 325 -37.92 18.71 9.42
CA ARG A 325 -37.20 19.68 10.25
C ARG A 325 -35.97 20.26 9.55
N ARG A 326 -36.01 21.59 9.51
CA ARG A 326 -35.14 22.58 8.87
C ARG A 326 -33.63 22.35 9.01
N ARG A 327 -32.98 22.48 7.86
CA ARG A 327 -31.56 22.77 7.62
C ARG A 327 -31.09 24.03 8.36
N GLY A 328 -30.07 23.89 9.19
CA GLY A 328 -29.20 24.99 9.67
C GLY A 328 -27.93 25.10 8.82
N ARG A 329 -27.57 26.32 8.45
CA ARG A 329 -26.63 26.72 7.40
C ARG A 329 -25.27 27.14 7.99
N ARG A 330 -24.16 26.59 7.48
CA ARG A 330 -22.78 27.16 7.47
C ARG A 330 -21.93 26.26 6.57
N GLY A 331 -21.14 26.67 5.58
CA GLY A 331 -20.82 27.96 4.99
C GLY A 331 -19.83 27.62 3.86
N GLY A 332 -20.19 27.91 2.60
CA GLY A 332 -19.39 27.53 1.43
C GLY A 332 -18.22 28.47 1.19
N ARG A 333 -17.07 27.90 0.78
CA ARG A 333 -16.02 28.60 0.05
C ARG A 333 -16.02 28.11 -1.41
N ARG A 334 -16.30 29.05 -2.30
CA ARG A 334 -16.44 28.91 -3.75
C ARG A 334 -15.08 28.62 -4.42
N ARG A 335 -15.06 27.66 -5.36
CA ARG A 335 -14.10 27.63 -6.48
C ARG A 335 -14.84 28.15 -7.72
N SER A 336 -14.38 29.26 -8.27
CA SER A 336 -14.85 29.86 -9.52
C SER A 336 -14.17 29.18 -10.71
N GLY A 337 -14.95 28.45 -11.52
CA GLY A 337 -14.60 28.11 -12.90
C GLY A 337 -15.25 29.12 -13.83
N ALA A 338 -14.46 29.82 -14.63
CA ALA A 338 -14.95 30.71 -15.68
C ALA A 338 -15.20 29.91 -16.97
N LYS A 339 -16.44 29.95 -17.46
CA LYS A 339 -16.84 29.55 -18.81
C LYS A 339 -17.00 30.83 -19.62
N ALA A 340 -16.26 30.99 -20.72
CA ALA A 340 -16.51 32.01 -21.72
C ALA A 340 -17.47 31.45 -22.79
N GLN A 341 -18.48 32.25 -23.12
CA GLN A 341 -19.51 31.96 -24.12
C GLN A 341 -19.01 32.23 -25.55
N SER A 342 -19.58 31.44 -26.45
CA SER A 342 -19.61 31.58 -27.90
C SER A 342 -20.28 32.88 -28.37
N ALA A 343 -19.74 33.50 -29.42
CA ALA A 343 -20.52 34.21 -30.42
C ALA A 343 -19.80 34.16 -31.78
N SER A 344 -20.55 33.73 -32.79
CA SER A 344 -20.22 33.64 -34.22
C SER A 344 -20.35 34.98 -34.94
N ALA A 345 -19.51 35.26 -35.94
CA ALA A 345 -19.93 35.81 -37.24
C ALA A 345 -18.77 35.95 -38.26
N ALA A 346 -19.00 35.33 -39.43
CA ALA A 346 -18.79 35.85 -40.80
C ALA A 346 -17.38 36.18 -41.34
N SER A 347 -16.98 35.34 -42.33
CA SER A 347 -16.47 35.66 -43.68
C SER A 347 -15.59 36.90 -43.93
N SER A 348 -14.45 36.70 -44.60
CA SER A 348 -14.14 37.08 -46.02
C SER A 348 -12.63 36.97 -46.27
N SER A 349 -12.24 36.52 -47.49
CA SER A 349 -11.10 36.97 -48.35
C SER A 349 -9.83 37.53 -47.68
N GLU A 350 -8.60 37.14 -47.97
CA GLU A 350 -7.89 36.79 -49.23
C GLU A 350 -6.77 35.78 -48.98
#